data_AF-A0A6H1ZUA7-F1
#
_entry.id   AF-A0A6H1ZUA7-F1
#
_cell.length_a   1.000
_cell.length_b   1.000
_cell.length_c   1.000
_cell.angle_alpha   90.00
_cell.angle_beta   90.00
_cell.angle_gamma   90.00
#
_symmetry.space_group_name_H-M   'P 1'
#
loop_
_entity.id
_entity.type
_entity.pdbx_description
1 polymer ?
#
loop_
_entity_poly.entity_id
_entity_poly.type
_entity_poly.pdbx_seq_one_letter_code
_entity_poly.pdbx_strand_id
1 'polypeptide(L)'
;MVKKTIKPTPIRPKVPFRPKVPFRPKVPFRPKVPFRKLTYKQQGFVNDFVRTKNATESTIKHYNVKDRLVARNVGSENLSKPYIKLAIDEKLRENGLDIDTVIKYHKRNIIQDKQLNVSQEAIKDAYKLYGHLNTNETKSSTQVAFIIER
;
A
#
# COMPACT_ATOMS: atom_id res chain seq x y z
N MET A 1 -41.98 -23.73 -52.11
CA MET A 1 -40.66 -23.22 -51.66
C MET A 1 -40.89 -22.07 -50.69
N VAL A 2 -40.40 -22.20 -49.45
CA VAL A 2 -40.72 -21.29 -48.32
C VAL A 2 -39.98 -19.96 -48.46
N LYS A 3 -40.71 -18.83 -48.52
CA LYS A 3 -40.13 -17.48 -48.47
C LYS A 3 -39.76 -17.16 -47.00
N LYS A 4 -38.49 -17.26 -46.63
CA LYS A 4 -37.98 -16.79 -45.34
C LYS A 4 -38.00 -15.26 -45.31
N THR A 5 -38.87 -14.68 -44.51
CA THR A 5 -38.87 -13.25 -44.15
C THR A 5 -37.74 -12.97 -43.16
N ILE A 6 -36.75 -12.18 -43.55
CA ILE A 6 -35.66 -11.71 -42.67
C ILE A 6 -36.13 -10.41 -42.03
N LYS A 7 -36.24 -10.36 -40.69
CA LYS A 7 -36.53 -9.11 -39.97
C LYS A 7 -35.27 -8.24 -39.94
N PRO A 8 -35.34 -6.92 -40.19
CA PRO A 8 -34.18 -6.06 -40.09
C PRO A 8 -33.77 -5.88 -38.62
N THR A 9 -32.50 -6.17 -38.31
CA THR A 9 -31.88 -5.90 -37.01
C THR A 9 -31.67 -4.39 -36.83
N PRO A 10 -31.86 -3.84 -35.62
CA PRO A 10 -31.66 -2.42 -35.40
C PRO A 10 -30.17 -2.06 -35.53
N ILE A 11 -29.87 -1.17 -36.45
CA ILE A 11 -28.51 -0.65 -36.67
C ILE A 11 -28.15 0.21 -35.44
N ARG A 12 -27.27 -0.31 -34.59
CA ARG A 12 -26.74 0.45 -33.45
C ARG A 12 -25.81 1.53 -33.99
N PRO A 13 -26.08 2.83 -33.79
CA PRO A 13 -25.17 3.88 -34.24
C PRO A 13 -23.85 3.75 -33.47
N LYS A 14 -22.74 3.55 -34.18
CA LYS A 14 -21.38 3.61 -33.63
C LYS A 14 -21.02 5.08 -33.41
N VAL A 15 -21.49 5.67 -32.32
CA VAL A 15 -20.93 6.94 -31.84
C VAL A 15 -19.91 6.59 -30.76
N PRO A 16 -18.60 6.84 -30.97
CA PRO A 16 -17.64 6.72 -29.89
C PRO A 16 -17.87 7.91 -28.95
N PHE A 17 -18.46 7.68 -27.78
CA PHE A 17 -18.44 8.68 -26.73
C PHE A 17 -17.00 8.76 -26.21
N ARG A 18 -16.19 9.63 -26.82
CA ARG A 18 -14.82 9.92 -26.40
C ARG A 18 -14.85 11.21 -25.58
N PRO A 19 -14.89 11.14 -24.25
CA PRO A 19 -14.77 12.36 -23.44
C PRO A 19 -13.39 12.97 -23.72
N LYS A 20 -13.36 14.17 -24.32
CA LYS A 20 -12.13 14.93 -24.63
C LYS A 20 -11.57 15.69 -23.43
N VAL A 21 -11.69 15.15 -22.22
CA VAL A 21 -11.04 15.72 -21.04
C VAL A 21 -10.18 14.65 -20.38
N PRO A 22 -8.86 14.87 -20.22
CA PRO A 22 -8.10 14.00 -19.35
C PRO A 22 -8.66 14.18 -17.95
N PHE A 23 -9.23 13.12 -17.38
CA PHE A 23 -9.51 13.10 -15.95
C PHE A 23 -8.16 13.11 -15.24
N ARG A 24 -7.64 14.31 -14.98
CA ARG A 24 -6.39 14.54 -14.28
C ARG A 24 -6.77 14.89 -12.85
N PRO A 25 -6.81 13.93 -11.90
CA PRO A 25 -6.93 14.28 -10.50
C PRO A 25 -5.66 15.07 -10.14
N LYS A 26 -5.76 16.41 -10.10
CA LYS A 26 -4.63 17.31 -9.81
C LYS A 26 -4.29 17.39 -8.31
N VAL A 27 -4.82 16.51 -7.49
CA VAL A 27 -4.53 16.42 -6.06
C VAL A 27 -4.54 14.95 -5.65
N PRO A 28 -3.66 14.50 -4.73
CA PRO A 28 -3.93 13.24 -4.05
C PRO A 28 -5.34 13.39 -3.46
N PHE A 29 -6.20 12.40 -3.70
CA PHE A 29 -7.50 12.31 -3.06
C PHE A 29 -7.22 12.06 -1.57
N ARG A 30 -6.83 13.10 -0.83
CA ARG A 30 -6.72 13.06 0.62
C ARG A 30 -8.17 13.20 1.07
N PRO A 31 -8.84 12.12 1.50
CA PRO A 31 -10.18 12.27 2.01
C PRO A 31 -10.11 13.34 3.09
N LYS A 32 -10.91 14.40 2.97
CA LYS A 32 -11.16 15.36 4.05
C LYS A 32 -11.93 14.61 5.14
N VAL A 33 -11.29 13.62 5.76
CA VAL A 33 -11.78 13.08 7.02
C VAL A 33 -11.75 14.27 7.97
N PRO A 34 -12.87 14.66 8.59
CA PRO A 34 -12.81 15.64 9.65
C PRO A 34 -11.80 15.09 10.67
N PHE A 35 -10.74 15.85 10.96
CA PHE A 35 -9.74 15.50 11.96
C PHE A 35 -10.43 15.43 13.31
N ARG A 36 -11.07 14.31 13.59
CA ARG A 36 -11.61 14.01 14.91
C ARG A 36 -10.40 13.80 15.81
N LYS A 37 -10.20 14.73 16.73
CA LYS A 37 -9.21 14.60 17.80
C LYS A 37 -9.44 13.26 18.51
N LEU A 38 -8.37 12.50 18.75
CA LEU A 38 -8.46 11.23 19.45
C LEU A 38 -9.01 11.44 20.86
N THR A 39 -9.87 10.53 21.29
CA THR A 39 -10.30 10.48 22.70
C THR A 39 -9.16 9.97 23.57
N TYR A 40 -9.23 10.22 24.89
CA TYR A 40 -8.22 9.74 25.84
C TYR A 40 -7.98 8.22 25.75
N LYS A 41 -9.06 7.43 25.61
CA LYS A 41 -8.99 5.97 25.46
C LYS A 41 -8.32 5.56 24.14
N GLN A 42 -8.63 6.26 23.05
CA GLN A 42 -8.01 6.00 21.75
C GLN A 42 -6.52 6.36 21.76
N GLN A 43 -6.15 7.46 22.41
CA GLN A 43 -4.74 7.84 22.57
C GLN A 43 -3.96 6.79 23.37
N GLY A 44 -4.54 6.33 24.48
CA GLY A 44 -3.97 5.24 25.27
C GLY A 44 -3.77 3.97 24.44
N PHE A 45 -4.81 3.58 23.70
CA PHE A 45 -4.75 2.45 22.77
C PHE A 45 -3.62 2.58 21.75
N VAL A 46 -3.48 3.74 21.09
CA VAL A 46 -2.42 3.97 20.09
C VAL A 46 -1.04 3.83 20.72
N ASN A 47 -0.80 4.47 21.88
CA ASN A 47 0.48 4.42 22.56
C ASN A 47 0.86 2.98 22.95
N ASP A 48 -0.10 2.23 23.51
CA ASP A 48 0.15 0.85 23.95
C ASP A 48 0.28 -0.13 22.77
N PHE A 49 -0.47 0.11 21.69
CA PHE A 49 -0.39 -0.68 20.46
C PHE A 49 0.95 -0.49 19.76
N VAL A 50 1.47 0.74 19.65
CA VAL A 50 2.80 0.99 19.07
C VAL A 50 3.89 0.27 19.86
N ARG A 51 3.74 0.17 21.19
CA ARG A 51 4.68 -0.52 22.09
C ARG A 51 4.61 -2.04 22.00
N THR A 52 3.40 -2.62 22.00
CA THR A 52 3.17 -4.07 22.14
C THR A 52 2.88 -4.78 20.82
N LYS A 53 2.43 -4.04 19.80
CA LYS A 53 1.89 -4.54 18.53
C LYS A 53 0.69 -5.49 18.69
N ASN A 54 0.01 -5.47 19.84
CA ASN A 54 -1.13 -6.33 20.12
C ASN A 54 -2.41 -5.51 20.39
N ALA A 55 -3.27 -5.43 19.39
CA ALA A 55 -4.50 -4.64 19.48
C ALA A 55 -5.50 -5.19 20.51
N THR A 56 -5.49 -6.50 20.78
CA THR A 56 -6.39 -7.11 21.77
C THR A 56 -5.98 -6.68 23.18
N GLU A 57 -4.68 -6.77 23.49
CA GLU A 57 -4.14 -6.37 24.80
C GLU A 57 -4.26 -4.87 25.03
N SER A 58 -3.90 -4.05 24.03
CA SER A 58 -4.09 -2.60 24.12
C SER A 58 -5.56 -2.21 24.28
N THR A 59 -6.48 -3.01 23.74
CA THR A 59 -7.91 -2.79 23.98
C THR A 59 -8.29 -3.12 25.41
N ILE A 60 -7.90 -4.29 25.93
CA ILE A 60 -8.19 -4.70 27.32
C ILE A 60 -7.70 -3.65 28.32
N LYS A 61 -6.54 -3.05 28.05
CA LYS A 61 -5.95 -2.05 28.93
C LYS A 61 -6.66 -0.70 28.94
N HIS A 62 -7.19 -0.27 27.79
CA HIS A 62 -7.72 1.10 27.61
C HIS A 62 -9.24 1.19 27.46
N TYR A 63 -9.90 0.06 27.21
CA TYR A 63 -11.35 -0.05 27.11
C TYR A 63 -11.88 -1.00 28.18
N ASN A 64 -13.02 -0.66 28.75
CA ASN A 64 -13.72 -1.52 29.70
C ASN A 64 -14.49 -2.61 28.95
N VAL A 65 -13.76 -3.61 28.45
CA VAL A 65 -14.31 -4.73 27.67
C VAL A 65 -14.62 -5.91 28.59
N LYS A 66 -15.74 -6.58 28.33
CA LYS A 66 -16.22 -7.71 29.15
C LYS A 66 -15.33 -8.94 28.99
N ASP A 67 -15.01 -9.27 27.73
CA ASP A 67 -14.32 -10.50 27.37
C ASP A 67 -13.24 -10.26 26.30
N ARG A 68 -12.29 -11.19 26.20
CA ARG A 68 -11.20 -11.14 25.23
C ARG A 68 -11.67 -11.16 23.78
N LEU A 69 -12.78 -11.84 23.48
CA LEU A 69 -13.39 -11.86 22.15
C LEU A 69 -13.90 -10.47 21.74
N VAL A 70 -14.55 -9.77 22.68
CA VAL A 70 -14.99 -8.38 22.47
C VAL A 70 -13.79 -7.47 22.26
N ALA A 71 -12.73 -7.64 23.07
CA ALA A 71 -11.49 -6.88 22.93
C ALA A 71 -10.84 -7.06 21.56
N ARG A 72 -10.82 -8.29 21.03
CA ARG A 72 -10.30 -8.57 19.68
C ARG A 72 -11.10 -7.85 18.61
N ASN A 73 -12.43 -7.88 18.69
CA ASN A 73 -13.31 -7.23 17.73
C ASN A 73 -13.14 -5.70 17.76
N VAL A 74 -13.15 -5.10 18.96
CA VAL A 74 -12.92 -3.66 19.16
C VAL A 74 -11.53 -3.24 18.71
N GLY A 75 -10.50 -4.06 18.97
CA GLY A 75 -9.15 -3.82 18.50
C GLY A 75 -9.06 -3.79 16.97
N SER A 76 -9.67 -4.78 16.30
CA SER A 76 -9.77 -4.82 14.83
C SER A 76 -10.52 -3.60 14.27
N GLU A 77 -11.64 -3.23 14.88
CA GLU A 77 -12.42 -2.06 14.51
C GLU A 77 -11.59 -0.77 14.66
N ASN A 78 -10.86 -0.62 15.77
CA ASN A 78 -9.98 0.53 15.98
C ASN A 78 -8.88 0.62 14.92
N LEU A 79 -8.24 -0.50 14.57
CA LEU A 79 -7.24 -0.53 13.51
C LEU A 79 -7.85 -0.21 12.14
N SER A 80 -9.14 -0.46 11.91
CA SER A 80 -9.81 -0.11 10.66
C SER A 80 -10.07 1.40 10.50
N LYS A 81 -10.13 2.15 11.62
CA LYS A 81 -10.49 3.58 11.62
C LYS A 81 -9.34 4.43 11.07
N PRO A 82 -9.58 5.27 10.04
CA PRO A 82 -8.51 5.98 9.33
C PRO A 82 -7.75 6.97 10.22
N TYR A 83 -8.43 7.66 11.13
CA TYR A 83 -7.78 8.62 12.03
C TYR A 83 -6.95 7.96 13.13
N ILE A 84 -7.27 6.72 13.52
CA ILE A 84 -6.45 5.93 14.45
C ILE A 84 -5.19 5.43 13.72
N LYS A 85 -5.33 4.97 12.47
CA LYS A 85 -4.18 4.61 11.63
C LYS A 85 -3.19 5.76 11.48
N LEU A 86 -3.70 6.96 11.14
CA LEU A 86 -2.88 8.16 11.03
C LEU A 86 -2.12 8.46 12.33
N ALA A 87 -2.76 8.34 13.49
CA ALA A 87 -2.11 8.54 14.78
C ALA A 87 -1.04 7.48 15.09
N ILE A 88 -1.24 6.22 14.67
CA ILE A 88 -0.23 5.16 14.76
C ILE A 88 0.97 5.50 13.87
N ASP A 89 0.71 5.91 12.63
CA ASP A 89 1.77 6.25 11.67
C ASP A 89 2.59 7.45 12.16
N GLU A 90 1.94 8.47 12.72
CA GLU A 90 2.61 9.62 13.34
C GLU A 90 3.48 9.19 14.52
N LYS A 91 2.96 8.33 15.41
CA LYS A 91 3.73 7.79 16.54
C LYS A 91 4.91 6.92 16.12
N LEU A 92 4.78 6.13 15.06
CA LEU A 92 5.88 5.36 14.51
C LEU A 92 6.95 6.27 13.92
N ARG A 93 6.54 7.34 13.23
CA ARG A 93 7.44 8.35 12.68
C ARG A 93 8.20 9.12 13.76
N GLU A 94 7.52 9.52 14.84
CA GLU A 94 8.14 10.11 16.03
C GLU A 94 9.22 9.20 16.63
N ASN A 95 9.00 7.88 16.61
CA ASN A 95 9.95 6.88 17.07
C ASN A 95 11.04 6.52 16.04
N GLY A 96 11.14 7.25 14.92
CA GLY A 96 12.12 6.99 13.86
C GLY A 96 11.81 5.78 12.97
N LEU A 97 10.64 5.15 13.13
CA LEU A 97 10.14 4.09 12.24
C LEU A 97 9.42 4.68 11.02
N ASP A 98 10.06 5.64 10.38
CA ASP A 98 9.57 6.18 9.11
C ASP A 98 9.93 5.25 7.93
N ILE A 99 9.09 5.23 6.89
CA ILE A 99 9.28 4.40 5.71
C ILE A 99 10.64 4.65 5.06
N ASP A 100 11.06 5.91 4.96
CA ASP A 100 12.36 6.25 4.35
C ASP A 100 13.51 5.71 5.20
N THR A 101 13.35 5.75 6.52
CA THR A 101 14.33 5.23 7.47
C THR A 101 14.44 3.71 7.37
N VAL A 102 13.31 3.00 7.33
CA VAL A 102 13.27 1.54 7.15
C VAL A 102 13.91 1.15 5.82
N ILE A 103 13.57 1.84 4.72
CA ILE A 103 14.16 1.59 3.39
C ILE A 103 15.66 1.82 3.42
N LYS A 104 16.14 2.90 4.06
CA LYS A 104 17.56 3.21 4.19
C LYS A 104 18.32 2.08 4.91
N TYR A 105 17.83 1.63 6.06
CA TYR A 105 18.46 0.53 6.80
C TYR A 105 18.35 -0.80 6.07
N HIS A 106 17.23 -1.08 5.40
CA HIS A 106 17.06 -2.29 4.61
C HIS A 106 18.04 -2.34 3.42
N LYS A 107 18.18 -1.25 2.66
CA LYS A 107 19.19 -1.11 1.60
C LYS A 107 20.60 -1.32 2.15
N ARG A 108 20.93 -0.71 3.29
CA ARG A 108 22.23 -0.90 3.94
C ARG A 108 22.47 -2.38 4.28
N ASN A 109 21.50 -3.05 4.87
CA ASN A 109 21.62 -4.45 5.28
C ASN A 109 21.75 -5.37 4.06
N ILE A 110 21.00 -5.12 2.98
CA ILE A 110 21.15 -5.81 1.69
C ILE A 110 22.57 -5.65 1.13
N ILE A 111 23.11 -4.44 1.14
CA ILE A 111 24.46 -4.15 0.64
C ILE A 111 25.53 -4.82 1.51
N GLN A 112 25.28 -4.93 2.82
CA GLN A 112 26.20 -5.51 3.79
C GLN A 112 26.10 -7.04 3.91
N ASP A 113 25.06 -7.66 3.35
CA ASP A 113 24.91 -9.11 3.39
C ASP A 113 25.93 -9.78 2.46
N LYS A 114 26.61 -10.81 2.96
CA LYS A 114 27.66 -11.54 2.22
C LYS A 114 27.11 -12.30 0.99
N GLN A 115 25.79 -12.37 0.85
CA GLN A 115 25.07 -13.11 -0.20
C GLN A 115 24.25 -12.16 -1.09
N LEU A 116 24.96 -11.33 -1.86
CA LEU A 116 24.41 -10.34 -2.79
C LEU A 116 23.32 -10.89 -3.74
N ASN A 117 23.46 -12.15 -4.16
CA ASN A 117 22.58 -12.81 -5.12
C ASN A 117 21.15 -13.00 -4.61
N VAL A 118 20.98 -13.36 -3.34
CA VAL A 118 19.66 -13.57 -2.73
C VAL A 118 18.91 -12.25 -2.60
N SER A 119 19.63 -11.18 -2.25
CA SER A 119 19.05 -9.84 -2.15
C SER A 119 18.63 -9.28 -3.51
N GLN A 120 19.39 -9.56 -4.58
CA GLN A 120 19.04 -9.16 -5.94
C GLN A 120 17.76 -9.85 -6.44
N GLU A 121 17.57 -11.14 -6.14
CA GLU A 121 16.33 -11.86 -6.47
C GLU A 121 15.15 -11.34 -5.63
N ALA A 122 15.33 -11.03 -4.34
CA ALA A 122 14.26 -10.44 -3.52
C ALA A 122 13.80 -9.07 -4.03
N ILE A 123 14.71 -8.25 -4.54
CA ILE A 123 14.39 -6.96 -5.18
C ILE A 123 13.58 -7.18 -6.46
N LYS A 124 14.02 -8.11 -7.31
CA LYS A 124 13.33 -8.48 -8.56
C LYS A 124 11.92 -9.00 -8.29
N ASP A 125 11.73 -9.82 -7.25
CA ASP A 125 10.43 -10.31 -6.80
C ASP A 125 9.53 -9.17 -6.31
N ALA A 126 10.07 -8.20 -5.57
CA ALA A 126 9.33 -7.02 -5.15
C ALA A 126 8.84 -6.20 -6.36
N TYR A 127 9.71 -5.89 -7.33
CA TYR A 127 9.31 -5.18 -8.55
C TYR A 127 8.25 -5.93 -9.36
N LYS A 128 8.31 -7.26 -9.38
CA LYS A 128 7.30 -8.12 -10.03
C LYS A 128 5.95 -8.05 -9.32
N LEU A 129 5.93 -8.12 -7.98
CA LEU A 129 4.71 -8.04 -7.17
C LEU A 129 4.02 -6.67 -7.29
N TYR A 130 4.81 -5.61 -7.36
CA TYR A 130 4.27 -4.26 -7.56
C TYR A 130 3.93 -3.94 -9.02
N GLY A 131 4.19 -4.84 -9.98
CA GLY A 131 3.88 -4.64 -11.41
C GLY A 131 4.76 -3.59 -12.11
N HIS A 132 5.92 -3.27 -11.53
CA HIS A 132 6.86 -2.27 -12.06
C HIS A 132 7.99 -2.92 -12.87
N LEU A 133 8.08 -4.26 -12.87
CA LEU A 133 9.08 -4.99 -13.64
C LEU A 133 8.71 -4.97 -15.13
N ASN A 134 9.52 -4.31 -15.96
CA ASN A 134 9.39 -4.37 -17.42
C ASN A 134 9.94 -5.73 -17.91
N THR A 135 9.06 -6.63 -18.35
CA THR A 135 9.46 -7.98 -18.84
C THR A 135 9.95 -7.98 -20.28
N ASN A 136 9.96 -6.83 -20.95
CA ASN A 136 10.31 -6.71 -22.37
C ASN A 136 11.79 -6.38 -22.59
N GLU A 137 12.70 -7.10 -21.95
CA GLU A 137 14.12 -7.06 -22.32
C GLU A 137 14.48 -8.34 -23.08
N THR A 138 14.13 -8.34 -24.37
CA THR A 138 14.92 -9.07 -25.37
C THR A 138 16.36 -8.57 -25.29
N LYS A 139 17.23 -9.42 -24.71
CA LYS A 139 18.69 -9.49 -24.93
C LYS A 139 19.31 -8.28 -25.64
N SER A 140 19.67 -7.26 -24.87
CA SER A 140 20.80 -6.40 -25.26
C SER A 140 21.80 -6.45 -24.12
N SER A 141 22.67 -7.45 -24.17
CA SER A 141 23.94 -7.43 -23.46
C SER A 141 24.78 -6.28 -24.03
N THR A 142 24.48 -5.05 -23.63
CA THR A 142 25.39 -3.93 -23.85
C THR A 142 26.53 -4.12 -22.87
N GLN A 143 27.63 -4.70 -23.34
CA GLN A 143 28.88 -4.72 -22.59
C GLN A 143 29.34 -3.27 -22.43
N VAL A 144 29.18 -2.69 -21.24
CA VAL A 144 29.80 -1.41 -20.92
C VAL A 144 31.25 -1.72 -20.52
N ALA A 145 32.15 -1.58 -21.49
CA ALA A 145 33.59 -1.59 -21.23
C ALA A 145 33.95 -0.32 -20.45
N PHE A 146 34.34 -0.46 -19.18
CA PHE A 146 35.01 0.62 -18.46
C PHE A 146 36.45 0.69 -18.94
N ILE A 147 36.76 1.68 -19.77
CA ILE A 147 38.14 2.09 -20.05
C ILE A 147 38.59 2.90 -18.84
N ILE A 148 39.51 2.34 -18.05
CA ILE A 148 40.25 3.08 -17.03
C ILE A 148 41.53 3.57 -17.73
N GLU A 149 41.59 4.85 -18.07
CA GLU A 149 42.86 5.48 -18.47
C GLU A 149 43.76 5.62 -17.22
N ARG A 150 45.04 5.29 -17.40
CA ARG A 150 46.09 5.34 -16.38
C ARG A 150 46.65 6.74 -16.18
#